data_AF-A0AAU0TEI8-F1
#
_entry.id   AF-A0AAU0TEI8-F1
#
_cell.length_a   1.000
_cell.length_b   1.000
_cell.length_c   1.000
_cell.angle_alpha   90.00
_cell.angle_beta   90.00
_cell.angle_gamma   90.00
#
_symmetry.space_group_name_H-M   'P 1'
#
loop_
_entity.id
_entity.type
_entity.pdbx_description
1 polymer ?
#
loop_
_entity_poly.entity_id
_entity_poly.type
_entity_poly.pdbx_seq_one_letter_code
_entity_poly.pdbx_strand_id
1 'polypeptide(L)'
;MKSGHALLCSLTLLAGMLTPACAMADSLGSVTSLMHWQVEKPDAENPYQMALLDGKASYGSKTSQALLQVGCHAHLSLIIPTQRLGFNADAYEGPNATLHGPLRMSTARRAHIDYRISGFGSVRRLQDDGWVFEFAMSASKSELRFWLTKAAIGQLVTLTVPSTQKGDKPLIAKFILPTEASGLREVLAPCLNGAK
;
A
#
# COMPACT_ATOMS: atom_id res chain seq x y z
N MET A 1 0.80 73.74 57.52
CA MET A 1 1.77 73.08 58.42
C MET A 1 1.45 71.59 58.48
N LYS A 2 2.51 70.78 58.42
CA LYS A 2 2.65 69.33 58.67
C LYS A 2 2.26 68.32 57.56
N SER A 3 3.36 67.72 57.07
CA SER A 3 3.57 66.57 56.18
C SER A 3 2.99 65.23 56.67
N GLY A 4 2.92 64.27 55.75
CA GLY A 4 3.07 62.84 56.09
C GLY A 4 2.98 61.87 54.91
N HIS A 5 4.14 61.45 54.39
CA HIS A 5 4.54 60.12 53.84
C HIS A 5 3.61 59.40 52.82
N ALA A 6 3.99 59.31 51.54
CA ALA A 6 4.92 58.34 50.93
C ALA A 6 4.36 56.90 50.86
N LEU A 7 4.09 56.41 49.64
CA LEU A 7 4.80 55.24 49.07
C LEU A 7 4.46 55.09 47.59
N LEU A 8 5.50 55.12 46.76
CA LEU A 8 5.47 54.74 45.36
C LEU A 8 5.13 53.25 45.21
N CYS A 9 4.27 52.91 44.25
CA CYS A 9 4.20 51.56 43.70
C CYS A 9 4.28 51.65 42.18
N SER A 10 5.52 51.76 41.68
CA SER A 10 5.86 51.42 40.30
C SER A 10 6.22 49.94 40.26
N LEU A 11 5.40 49.12 39.61
CA LEU A 11 5.87 47.89 38.99
C LEU A 11 5.05 47.64 37.72
N THR A 12 5.64 48.04 36.61
CA THR A 12 5.31 47.63 35.25
C THR A 12 5.46 46.11 35.10
N LEU A 13 4.42 45.43 34.62
CA LEU A 13 4.58 44.15 33.92
C LEU A 13 3.92 44.29 32.53
N LEU A 14 4.75 44.28 31.49
CA LEU A 14 4.32 44.14 30.10
C LEU A 14 3.78 42.72 29.89
N ALA A 15 2.49 42.60 29.56
CA ALA A 15 1.92 41.36 29.04
C ALA A 15 2.28 41.24 27.54
N GLY A 16 3.38 40.55 27.24
CA GLY A 16 3.72 40.13 25.88
C GLY A 16 2.77 39.03 25.42
N MET A 17 1.82 39.35 24.55
CA MET A 17 1.03 38.34 23.83
C MET A 17 1.89 37.74 22.71
N LEU A 18 2.56 36.63 23.01
CA LEU A 18 3.14 35.76 22.00
C LEU A 18 2.19 34.58 21.79
N THR A 19 1.46 34.65 20.69
CA THR A 19 0.61 33.60 20.14
C THR A 19 1.40 32.29 19.98
N PRO A 20 0.98 31.16 20.55
CA PRO A 20 1.50 29.88 20.13
C PRO A 20 0.89 29.55 18.76
N ALA A 21 1.73 29.60 17.72
CA ALA A 21 1.43 28.97 16.45
C ALA A 21 1.22 27.47 16.73
N CYS A 22 -0.04 27.04 16.77
CA CYS A 22 -0.39 25.64 16.67
C CYS A 22 0.01 25.17 15.27
N ALA A 23 1.27 24.75 15.14
CA ALA A 23 1.70 23.92 14.03
C ALA A 23 0.87 22.63 14.10
N MET A 24 -0.17 22.55 13.29
CA MET A 24 -0.77 21.29 12.92
C MET A 24 0.28 20.54 12.11
N ALA A 25 1.18 19.86 12.82
CA ALA A 25 1.89 18.73 12.27
C ALA A 25 0.82 17.71 11.94
N ASP A 26 0.44 17.66 10.67
CA ASP A 26 -0.30 16.56 10.08
C ASP A 26 0.36 15.29 10.58
N SER A 27 -0.39 14.55 11.39
CA SER A 27 0.00 13.25 11.89
C SER A 27 0.11 12.35 10.65
N LEU A 28 1.31 12.27 10.09
CA LEU A 28 1.79 11.09 9.40
C LEU A 28 1.77 9.97 10.43
N GLY A 29 0.57 9.45 10.67
CA GLY A 29 0.32 8.32 11.54
C GLY A 29 1.30 7.25 11.15
N SER A 30 2.19 6.96 12.10
CA SER A 30 3.24 5.96 12.10
C SER A 30 2.91 4.80 11.15
N VAL A 31 3.40 4.87 9.92
CA VAL A 31 3.57 3.69 9.07
C VAL A 31 4.92 3.10 9.45
N THR A 32 5.01 2.61 10.68
CA THR A 32 6.00 1.61 11.05
C THR A 32 5.39 0.22 10.85
N SER A 33 4.59 0.06 9.78
CA SER A 33 4.37 -1.25 9.19
C SER A 33 5.73 -1.72 8.76
N LEU A 34 6.13 -2.90 9.22
CA LEU A 34 7.41 -3.50 8.90
C LEU A 34 7.62 -3.44 7.38
N MET A 35 8.47 -2.51 6.92
CA MET A 35 8.80 -2.37 5.51
C MET A 35 9.79 -3.46 5.12
N HIS A 36 9.36 -4.71 5.29
CA HIS A 36 10.09 -5.91 4.90
C HIS A 36 9.15 -6.84 4.14
N TRP A 37 9.74 -7.71 3.33
CA TRP A 37 9.03 -8.83 2.73
C TRP A 37 8.79 -9.90 3.79
N GLN A 38 7.54 -10.27 4.01
CA GLN A 38 7.20 -11.41 4.84
C GLN A 38 7.15 -12.66 3.97
N VAL A 39 7.77 -13.74 4.42
CA VAL A 39 7.78 -15.01 3.68
C VAL A 39 6.73 -15.94 4.30
N GLU A 40 5.69 -16.25 3.54
CA GLU A 40 4.72 -17.27 3.90
C GLU A 40 5.18 -18.64 3.38
N LYS A 41 5.16 -19.61 4.27
CA LYS A 41 5.47 -21.01 3.95
C LYS A 41 4.31 -21.63 3.16
N PRO A 42 4.58 -22.63 2.32
CA PRO A 42 3.54 -23.45 1.72
C PRO A 42 2.57 -24.02 2.76
N ASP A 43 1.30 -24.12 2.39
CA ASP A 43 0.25 -24.77 3.16
C ASP A 43 -0.67 -25.60 2.26
N ALA A 44 -1.80 -26.06 2.80
CA ALA A 44 -2.75 -26.88 2.08
C ALA A 44 -3.49 -26.13 0.95
N GLU A 45 -3.64 -24.81 1.06
CA GLU A 45 -4.32 -23.96 0.08
C GLU A 45 -3.35 -23.46 -0.99
N ASN A 46 -2.08 -23.23 -0.62
CA ASN A 46 -1.04 -22.79 -1.53
C ASN A 46 0.26 -23.60 -1.33
N PRO A 47 0.61 -24.50 -2.26
CA PRO A 47 1.82 -25.32 -2.15
C PRO A 47 3.10 -24.54 -2.46
N TYR A 48 3.01 -23.25 -2.79
CA TYR A 48 4.15 -22.41 -3.14
C TYR A 48 4.49 -21.43 -2.03
N GLN A 49 5.78 -21.19 -1.84
CA GLN A 49 6.28 -20.14 -0.96
C GLN A 49 5.97 -18.77 -1.57
N MET A 50 5.47 -17.84 -0.75
CA MET A 50 5.05 -16.51 -1.20
C MET A 50 5.75 -15.41 -0.41
N ALA A 51 6.06 -14.31 -1.09
CA ALA A 51 6.54 -13.08 -0.48
C ALA A 51 5.38 -12.10 -0.40
N LEU A 52 5.13 -11.57 0.79
CA LEU A 52 4.07 -10.63 1.08
C LEU A 52 4.63 -9.26 1.43
N LEU A 53 3.92 -8.22 1.00
CA LEU A 53 4.21 -6.83 1.32
C LEU A 53 2.91 -6.10 1.65
N ASP A 54 2.87 -5.51 2.85
CA ASP A 54 1.75 -4.70 3.29
C ASP A 54 1.73 -3.34 2.58
N GLY A 55 0.53 -2.85 2.32
CA GLY A 55 0.29 -1.57 1.65
C GLY A 55 -1.05 -0.96 2.04
N LYS A 56 -1.44 0.08 1.30
CA LYS A 56 -2.71 0.78 1.51
C LYS A 56 -3.51 0.83 0.21
N ALA A 57 -4.79 0.54 0.30
CA ALA A 57 -5.76 0.72 -0.77
C ALA A 57 -6.67 1.91 -0.48
N SER A 58 -7.14 2.54 -1.55
CA SER A 58 -8.12 3.62 -1.52
C SER A 58 -9.08 3.52 -2.69
N TYR A 59 -10.35 3.85 -2.45
CA TYR A 59 -11.38 4.00 -3.46
C TYR A 59 -12.36 5.08 -3.01
N GLY A 60 -12.52 6.12 -3.82
CA GLY A 60 -13.18 7.36 -3.38
C GLY A 60 -12.46 8.00 -2.18
N SER A 61 -13.19 8.24 -1.09
CA SER A 61 -12.66 8.75 0.19
C SER A 61 -12.30 7.64 1.19
N LYS A 62 -12.61 6.38 0.87
CA LYS A 62 -12.38 5.25 1.76
C LYS A 62 -10.98 4.71 1.58
N THR A 63 -10.37 4.27 2.68
CA THR A 63 -9.06 3.63 2.68
C THR A 63 -9.10 2.32 3.45
N SER A 64 -8.19 1.40 3.11
CA SER A 64 -8.02 0.14 3.82
C SER A 64 -6.60 -0.39 3.69
N GLN A 65 -6.30 -1.46 4.40
CA GLN A 65 -5.08 -2.22 4.18
C GLN A 65 -5.14 -2.92 2.81
N ALA A 66 -3.97 -3.15 2.23
CA ALA A 66 -3.81 -3.94 1.02
C ALA A 66 -2.61 -4.86 1.21
N LEU A 67 -2.63 -6.01 0.58
CA LEU A 67 -1.53 -6.95 0.60
C LEU A 67 -1.11 -7.26 -0.83
N LEU A 68 0.18 -7.06 -1.10
CA LEU A 68 0.81 -7.47 -2.34
C LEU A 68 1.48 -8.82 -2.09
N GLN A 69 1.05 -9.82 -2.84
CA GLN A 69 1.66 -11.14 -2.83
C GLN A 69 2.46 -11.35 -4.11
N VAL A 70 3.65 -11.92 -3.96
CA VAL A 70 4.52 -12.34 -5.06
C VAL A 70 4.90 -13.79 -4.88
N GLY A 71 4.69 -14.61 -5.91
CA GLY A 71 5.09 -16.00 -5.95
C GLY A 71 6.17 -16.28 -6.99
N CYS A 72 6.69 -17.51 -6.94
CA CYS A 72 7.49 -18.08 -8.01
C CYS A 72 6.70 -18.07 -9.35
N HIS A 73 7.39 -18.15 -10.49
CA HIS A 73 6.81 -18.02 -11.84
C HIS A 73 6.15 -16.66 -12.14
N ALA A 74 6.54 -15.61 -11.42
CA ALA A 74 6.05 -14.26 -11.59
C ALA A 74 4.54 -14.09 -11.37
N HIS A 75 3.97 -14.96 -10.54
CA HIS A 75 2.62 -14.77 -10.03
C HIS A 75 2.59 -13.56 -9.08
N LEU A 76 1.62 -12.68 -9.27
CA LEU A 76 1.42 -11.49 -8.46
C LEU A 76 -0.06 -11.37 -8.11
N SER A 77 -0.37 -11.11 -6.85
CA SER A 77 -1.75 -10.92 -6.39
C SER A 77 -1.89 -9.66 -5.55
N LEU A 78 -2.96 -8.92 -5.81
CA LEU A 78 -3.41 -7.80 -5.00
C LEU A 78 -4.62 -8.25 -4.18
N ILE A 79 -4.49 -8.24 -2.86
CA ILE A 79 -5.48 -8.73 -1.91
C ILE A 79 -6.00 -7.54 -1.10
N ILE A 80 -7.32 -7.30 -1.15
CA ILE A 80 -7.95 -6.10 -0.58
C ILE A 80 -9.35 -6.42 -0.03
N PRO A 81 -9.77 -5.83 1.12
CA PRO A 81 -11.15 -5.86 1.59
C PRO A 81 -12.05 -4.93 0.75
N THR A 82 -12.46 -5.36 -0.44
CA THR A 82 -13.22 -4.54 -1.41
C THR A 82 -14.58 -4.11 -0.88
N GLN A 83 -15.24 -4.93 -0.06
CA GLN A 83 -16.52 -4.60 0.57
C GLN A 83 -16.40 -3.38 1.49
N ARG A 84 -15.33 -3.30 2.30
CA ARG A 84 -15.07 -2.16 3.21
C ARG A 84 -14.83 -0.88 2.41
N LEU A 85 -14.09 -1.00 1.31
CA LEU A 85 -13.88 0.09 0.38
C LEU A 85 -15.15 0.46 -0.40
N GLY A 86 -16.13 -0.43 -0.51
CA GLY A 86 -17.32 -0.24 -1.35
C GLY A 86 -17.02 -0.38 -2.84
N PHE A 87 -15.92 -1.04 -3.20
CA PHE A 87 -15.56 -1.33 -4.58
C PHE A 87 -16.29 -2.59 -5.05
N ASN A 88 -17.02 -2.50 -6.17
CA ASN A 88 -17.68 -3.67 -6.77
C ASN A 88 -16.64 -4.53 -7.49
N ALA A 89 -16.26 -5.64 -6.88
CA ALA A 89 -15.28 -6.58 -7.42
C ALA A 89 -15.91 -7.70 -8.26
N ASP A 90 -17.24 -7.86 -8.26
CA ASP A 90 -17.96 -8.98 -8.88
C ASP A 90 -17.68 -9.07 -10.39
N ALA A 91 -17.52 -7.93 -11.05
CA ALA A 91 -17.16 -7.88 -12.46
C ALA A 91 -15.77 -8.45 -12.77
N TYR A 92 -14.90 -8.56 -11.77
CA TYR A 92 -13.58 -9.15 -11.88
C TYR A 92 -13.54 -10.63 -11.49
N GLU A 93 -14.69 -11.25 -11.19
CA GLU A 93 -14.76 -12.66 -10.84
C GLU A 93 -14.98 -13.55 -12.09
N GLY A 94 -14.37 -14.73 -12.06
CA GLY A 94 -14.61 -15.77 -13.06
C GLY A 94 -14.02 -15.49 -14.45
N PRO A 95 -14.42 -16.26 -15.48
CA PRO A 95 -13.77 -16.26 -16.80
C PRO A 95 -13.89 -14.91 -17.54
N ASN A 96 -14.90 -14.12 -17.21
CA ASN A 96 -15.17 -12.83 -17.83
C ASN A 96 -14.39 -11.67 -17.20
N ALA A 97 -13.66 -11.90 -16.10
CA ALA A 97 -12.82 -10.91 -15.44
C ALA A 97 -11.86 -10.20 -16.41
N THR A 98 -11.36 -10.94 -17.41
CA THR A 98 -10.43 -10.45 -18.43
C THR A 98 -11.05 -9.43 -19.40
N LEU A 99 -12.38 -9.33 -19.44
CA LEU A 99 -13.12 -8.31 -20.22
C LEU A 99 -13.12 -6.95 -19.53
N HIS A 100 -12.78 -6.91 -18.25
CA HIS A 100 -12.72 -5.69 -17.46
C HIS A 100 -11.26 -5.22 -17.37
N GLY A 101 -11.09 -3.90 -17.56
CA GLY A 101 -9.85 -3.27 -18.00
C GLY A 101 -8.60 -3.71 -17.23
N PRO A 102 -7.41 -3.60 -17.86
CA PRO A 102 -6.20 -4.11 -17.26
C PRO A 102 -5.93 -3.40 -15.93
N LEU A 103 -5.42 -4.15 -14.96
CA LEU A 103 -4.81 -3.55 -13.79
C LEU A 103 -3.53 -2.86 -14.25
N ARG A 104 -3.44 -1.57 -14.01
CA ARG A 104 -2.25 -0.79 -14.34
C ARG A 104 -1.30 -0.73 -13.15
N MET A 105 -0.08 -1.19 -13.35
CA MET A 105 1.00 -1.02 -12.39
C MET A 105 1.94 0.08 -12.84
N SER A 106 2.28 0.99 -11.94
CA SER A 106 3.37 1.95 -12.12
C SER A 106 4.36 1.82 -10.96
N THR A 107 5.64 1.84 -11.30
CA THR A 107 6.74 1.81 -10.35
C THR A 107 7.56 3.06 -10.61
N ALA A 108 7.39 4.09 -9.77
CA ALA A 108 7.88 5.48 -9.89
C ALA A 108 8.64 5.90 -11.17
N ARG A 109 9.80 5.30 -11.46
CA ARG A 109 10.71 5.70 -12.55
C ARG A 109 10.56 4.87 -13.84
N ARG A 110 9.62 3.93 -13.90
CA ARG A 110 9.41 3.00 -15.02
C ARG A 110 8.09 3.28 -15.72
N ALA A 111 8.03 2.93 -17.00
CA ALA A 111 6.78 2.94 -17.74
C ALA A 111 5.75 2.06 -17.04
N HIS A 112 4.48 2.45 -17.11
CA HIS A 112 3.41 1.63 -16.56
C HIS A 112 3.25 0.34 -17.36
N ILE A 113 2.79 -0.71 -16.68
CA ILE A 113 2.52 -2.02 -17.26
C ILE A 113 1.03 -2.32 -17.04
N ASP A 114 0.34 -2.69 -18.11
CA ASP A 114 -1.06 -3.08 -18.06
C ASP A 114 -1.16 -4.61 -17.99
N TYR A 115 -1.76 -5.13 -16.92
CA TYR A 115 -1.92 -6.56 -16.67
C TYR A 115 -3.34 -7.02 -16.93
N ARG A 116 -3.49 -8.15 -17.63
CA ARG A 116 -4.73 -8.93 -17.56
C ARG A 116 -4.86 -9.49 -16.14
N ILE A 117 -6.08 -9.42 -15.61
CA ILE A 117 -6.37 -9.90 -14.27
C ILE A 117 -7.50 -10.92 -14.28
N SER A 118 -7.43 -11.82 -13.30
CA SER A 118 -8.52 -12.70 -12.89
C SER A 118 -8.73 -12.51 -11.40
N GLY A 119 -9.97 -12.49 -10.94
CA GLY A 119 -10.29 -12.30 -9.53
C GLY A 119 -11.11 -13.43 -8.95
N PHE A 120 -11.00 -13.60 -7.64
CA PHE A 120 -11.81 -14.51 -6.84
C PHE A 120 -11.92 -14.01 -5.40
N GLY A 121 -13.03 -14.38 -4.74
CA GLY A 121 -13.17 -14.20 -3.30
C GLY A 121 -12.10 -14.99 -2.55
N SER A 122 -11.47 -14.38 -1.56
CA SER A 122 -10.31 -14.93 -0.85
C SER A 122 -10.59 -15.00 0.65
N VAL A 123 -10.24 -16.12 1.29
CA VAL A 123 -10.38 -16.31 2.76
C VAL A 123 -9.08 -16.02 3.52
N ARG A 124 -8.19 -15.24 2.90
CA ARG A 124 -6.82 -15.06 3.36
C ARG A 124 -6.70 -13.89 4.35
N ARG A 125 -5.45 -13.60 4.74
CA ARG A 125 -5.07 -12.45 5.58
C ARG A 125 -5.85 -11.19 5.16
N LEU A 126 -6.27 -10.38 6.13
CA LEU A 126 -7.19 -9.23 6.04
C LEU A 126 -8.69 -9.57 6.15
N GLN A 127 -9.09 -10.83 6.38
CA GLN A 127 -10.51 -11.18 6.53
C GLN A 127 -11.20 -10.54 7.74
N ASP A 128 -10.45 -10.26 8.82
CA ASP A 128 -10.96 -9.50 9.97
C ASP A 128 -11.41 -8.07 9.58
N ASP A 129 -10.96 -7.57 8.42
CA ASP A 129 -11.34 -6.27 7.86
C ASP A 129 -12.52 -6.34 6.86
N GLY A 130 -13.11 -7.53 6.65
CA GLY A 130 -14.27 -7.77 5.79
C GLY A 130 -14.01 -8.81 4.69
N TRP A 131 -14.97 -8.96 3.76
CA TRP A 131 -14.78 -9.83 2.60
C TRP A 131 -13.60 -9.35 1.75
N VAL A 132 -12.65 -10.25 1.51
CA VAL A 132 -11.42 -9.97 0.78
C VAL A 132 -11.53 -10.50 -0.63
N PHE A 133 -11.08 -9.69 -1.59
CA PHE A 133 -10.98 -10.07 -2.99
C PHE A 133 -9.52 -10.09 -3.42
N GLU A 134 -9.15 -11.11 -4.17
CA GLU A 134 -7.80 -11.27 -4.73
C GLU A 134 -7.85 -11.00 -6.23
N PHE A 135 -7.11 -10.00 -6.70
CA PHE A 135 -6.82 -9.78 -8.11
C PHE A 135 -5.48 -10.43 -8.44
N ALA A 136 -5.52 -11.53 -9.18
CA ALA A 136 -4.35 -12.26 -9.61
C ALA A 136 -3.90 -11.82 -11.01
N MET A 137 -2.58 -11.75 -11.21
CA MET A 137 -1.94 -11.39 -12.47
C MET A 137 -0.56 -12.05 -12.61
N SER A 138 0.02 -11.96 -13.82
CA SER A 138 1.38 -12.42 -14.08
C SER A 138 2.29 -11.22 -14.37
N ALA A 139 3.22 -10.95 -13.45
CA ALA A 139 4.23 -9.92 -13.63
C ALA A 139 5.27 -10.34 -14.68
N SER A 140 6.01 -9.37 -15.24
CA SER A 140 7.16 -9.70 -16.09
C SER A 140 8.35 -10.11 -15.22
N LYS A 141 9.11 -11.12 -15.64
CA LYS A 141 10.36 -11.49 -14.94
C LYS A 141 11.33 -10.31 -14.84
N SER A 142 11.36 -9.43 -15.85
CA SER A 142 12.18 -8.20 -15.83
C SER A 142 11.77 -7.23 -14.73
N GLU A 143 10.48 -7.10 -14.44
CA GLU A 143 9.99 -6.22 -13.39
C GLU A 143 10.34 -6.77 -12.00
N LEU A 144 10.14 -8.06 -11.79
CA LEU A 144 10.52 -8.70 -10.52
C LEU A 144 12.03 -8.70 -10.30
N ARG A 145 12.83 -8.86 -11.37
CA ARG A 145 14.29 -8.67 -11.29
C ARG A 145 14.65 -7.23 -10.91
N PHE A 146 13.93 -6.24 -11.43
CA PHE A 146 14.13 -4.85 -11.05
C PHE A 146 13.86 -4.63 -9.55
N TRP A 147 12.82 -5.22 -8.98
CA TRP A 147 12.49 -5.11 -7.55
C TRP A 147 13.57 -5.68 -6.62
N LEU A 148 14.45 -6.57 -7.14
CA LEU A 148 15.59 -7.10 -6.40
C LEU A 148 16.84 -6.19 -6.43
N THR A 149 16.80 -5.07 -7.15
CA THR A 149 17.94 -4.15 -7.31
C THR A 149 17.96 -3.04 -6.26
N LYS A 150 19.14 -2.48 -5.99
CA LYS A 150 19.28 -1.29 -5.13
C LYS A 150 18.50 -0.08 -5.64
N ALA A 151 18.28 0.02 -6.96
CA ALA A 151 17.54 1.12 -7.56
C ALA A 151 16.04 1.09 -7.23
N ALA A 152 15.49 -0.08 -6.87
CA ALA A 152 14.08 -0.25 -6.54
C ALA A 152 13.75 0.04 -5.06
N ILE A 153 14.76 0.09 -4.19
CA ILE A 153 14.58 0.37 -2.76
C ILE A 153 13.81 1.69 -2.56
N GLY A 154 12.78 1.64 -1.72
CA GLY A 154 11.95 2.80 -1.38
C GLY A 154 11.05 3.29 -2.51
N GLN A 155 11.03 2.62 -3.67
CA GLN A 155 10.14 3.02 -4.75
C GLN A 155 8.69 2.68 -4.44
N LEU A 156 7.81 3.61 -4.80
CA LEU A 156 6.37 3.42 -4.76
C LEU A 156 5.92 2.58 -5.95
N VAL A 157 5.31 1.44 -5.65
CA VAL A 157 4.51 0.64 -6.58
C VAL A 157 3.05 1.03 -6.39
N THR A 158 2.41 1.45 -7.47
CA THR A 158 0.98 1.77 -7.50
C THR A 158 0.26 0.80 -8.42
N LEU A 159 -0.73 0.10 -7.89
CA LEU A 159 -1.66 -0.73 -8.65
C LEU A 159 -2.99 0.01 -8.78
N THR A 160 -3.48 0.16 -10.00
CA THR A 160 -4.73 0.84 -10.32
C THR A 160 -5.68 -0.15 -10.97
N VAL A 161 -6.80 -0.42 -10.30
CA VAL A 161 -7.88 -1.26 -10.82
C VAL A 161 -8.99 -0.33 -11.30
N PRO A 162 -9.40 -0.37 -12.58
CA PRO A 162 -10.48 0.49 -13.06
C PRO A 162 -11.78 0.17 -12.31
N SER A 163 -12.69 1.13 -12.22
CA SER A 163 -14.07 0.81 -11.86
C SER A 163 -14.81 0.34 -13.10
N THR A 164 -15.71 -0.63 -12.94
CA THR A 164 -16.62 -1.04 -14.01
C THR A 164 -17.84 -0.14 -14.11
N GLN A 165 -18.03 0.77 -13.14
CA GLN A 165 -19.08 1.77 -13.18
C GLN A 165 -18.62 2.98 -14.00
N LYS A 166 -19.47 3.41 -14.93
CA LYS A 166 -19.16 4.52 -15.84
C LYS A 166 -18.96 5.82 -15.06
N GLY A 167 -17.82 6.48 -15.28
CA GLY A 167 -17.50 7.78 -14.68
C GLY A 167 -16.97 7.72 -13.24
N ASP A 168 -16.81 6.51 -12.71
CA ASP A 168 -16.32 6.29 -11.36
C ASP A 168 -14.79 6.27 -11.29
N LYS A 169 -14.25 6.54 -10.09
CA LYS A 169 -12.81 6.57 -9.83
C LYS A 169 -12.24 5.15 -9.77
N PRO A 170 -10.98 4.92 -10.15
CA PRO A 170 -10.36 3.62 -9.96
C PRO A 170 -10.09 3.34 -8.48
N LEU A 171 -10.00 2.06 -8.14
CA LEU A 171 -9.35 1.62 -6.91
C LEU A 171 -7.83 1.75 -7.08
N ILE A 172 -7.16 2.26 -6.06
CA ILE A 172 -5.72 2.50 -6.06
C ILE A 172 -5.09 1.83 -4.85
N ALA A 173 -4.14 0.92 -5.06
CA ALA A 173 -3.32 0.32 -4.01
C ALA A 173 -1.85 0.76 -4.16
N LYS A 174 -1.21 1.00 -3.01
CA LYS A 174 0.13 1.58 -2.93
C LYS A 174 1.00 0.77 -1.98
N PHE A 175 2.21 0.46 -2.45
CA PHE A 175 3.22 -0.32 -1.73
C PHE A 175 4.58 0.38 -1.84
N ILE A 176 5.35 0.38 -0.76
CA ILE A 176 6.73 0.88 -0.78
C ILE A 176 7.65 -0.33 -0.79
N LEU A 177 8.50 -0.44 -1.80
CA LEU A 177 9.47 -1.52 -1.87
C LEU A 177 10.47 -1.41 -0.70
N PRO A 178 10.58 -2.47 0.13
CA PRO A 178 11.51 -2.53 1.26
C PRO A 178 12.97 -2.19 0.91
N THR A 179 13.71 -1.73 1.91
CA THR A 179 15.18 -1.62 1.83
C THR A 179 15.87 -2.98 1.74
N GLU A 180 15.22 -4.01 2.27
CA GLU A 180 15.73 -5.37 2.41
C GLU A 180 14.88 -6.30 1.55
N ALA A 181 15.49 -6.90 0.52
CA ALA A 181 14.81 -7.72 -0.48
C ALA A 181 15.06 -9.23 -0.27
N SER A 182 15.58 -9.68 0.88
CA SER A 182 15.88 -11.09 1.14
C SER A 182 14.64 -11.97 0.98
N GLY A 183 13.52 -11.62 1.59
CA GLY A 183 12.29 -12.42 1.51
C GLY A 183 11.78 -12.55 0.06
N LEU A 184 11.79 -11.46 -0.71
CA LEU A 184 11.45 -11.51 -2.13
C LEU A 184 12.46 -12.37 -2.93
N ARG A 185 13.76 -12.24 -2.61
CA ARG A 185 14.82 -13.01 -3.27
C ARG A 185 14.69 -14.50 -2.99
N GLU A 186 14.37 -14.88 -1.75
CA GLU A 186 14.16 -16.26 -1.32
C GLU A 186 13.08 -16.93 -2.17
N VAL A 187 11.93 -16.26 -2.33
CA VAL A 187 10.79 -16.76 -3.10
C VAL A 187 11.06 -16.81 -4.60
N LEU A 188 11.76 -15.81 -5.14
CA LEU A 188 11.99 -15.70 -6.58
C LEU A 188 13.21 -16.46 -7.11
N ALA A 189 14.20 -16.74 -6.26
CA ALA A 189 15.46 -17.38 -6.68
C ALA A 189 15.26 -18.67 -7.49
N PRO A 190 14.35 -19.60 -7.11
CA PRO A 190 14.15 -20.83 -7.88
C PRO A 190 13.65 -20.56 -9.32
N CYS A 191 12.86 -19.51 -9.54
CA CYS A 191 12.22 -19.23 -10.83
C CYS A 191 12.92 -18.18 -11.70
N LEU A 192 13.82 -17.38 -11.12
CA LEU A 192 14.59 -16.36 -11.84
C LEU A 192 15.95 -16.85 -12.32
N ASN A 193 16.54 -17.83 -11.63
CA ASN A 193 17.82 -18.46 -11.96
C ASN A 193 17.67 -19.68 -12.88
N GLY A 194 16.44 -20.17 -13.07
CA GLY A 194 16.08 -21.16 -14.08
C GLY A 194 15.92 -20.53 -15.47
N ALA A 195 17.04 -20.14 -16.06
CA ALA A 195 17.20 -19.98 -17.50
C ALA A 195 18.54 -20.64 -17.86
N LYS A 196 18.48 -21.93 -18.18
CA LYS A 196 19.42 -22.50 -19.15
C LYS A 196 18.78 -22.36 -20.52
#